data_AF-A0A2D0HLB8-F1
#
_entry.id   AF-A0A2D0HLB8-F1
#
_cell.length_a   1.000
_cell.length_b   1.000
_cell.length_c   1.000
_cell.angle_alpha   90.00
_cell.angle_beta   90.00
_cell.angle_gamma   90.00
#
_symmetry.space_group_name_H-M   'P 1'
#
loop_
_entity.id
_entity.type
_entity.pdbx_description
1 polymer ?
#
loop_
_entity_poly.entity_id
_entity_poly.type
_entity_poly.pdbx_seq_one_letter_code
_entity_poly.pdbx_strand_id
1 'polypeptide(L)'
;MANVYSLLGEKQKELDSLNEALALNHAIENSAAEAGTLNSIAGTHLSMGEPQQALDSYNKALDIQRRLRLRPEEAKTLKDMALVYSSLGDYKLSLATSKQALEIRI
;
A
#
# COMPACT_ATOMS: atom_id res chain seq x y z
N MET A 1 -16.26 10.36 -21.96
CA MET A 1 -16.35 10.75 -20.52
C MET A 1 -16.94 9.64 -19.64
N ALA A 2 -17.95 8.87 -20.07
CA ALA A 2 -18.58 7.83 -19.23
C ALA A 2 -17.62 6.77 -18.63
N ASN A 3 -16.58 6.37 -19.37
CA ASN A 3 -15.65 5.34 -18.91
C ASN A 3 -14.78 5.79 -17.71
N VAL A 4 -14.33 7.05 -17.69
CA VAL A 4 -13.48 7.57 -16.60
C VAL A 4 -14.28 7.73 -15.31
N TYR A 5 -15.52 8.22 -15.41
CA TYR A 5 -16.42 8.33 -14.25
C TYR A 5 -16.83 6.96 -13.70
N SER A 6 -17.04 5.95 -14.55
CA SER A 6 -17.33 4.58 -14.09
C SER A 6 -16.13 4.01 -13.32
N LEU A 7 -14.93 4.09 -13.89
CA LEU A 7 -13.71 3.58 -13.25
C LEU A 7 -13.42 4.29 -11.92
N LEU A 8 -13.65 5.60 -11.85
CA LEU A 8 -13.48 6.34 -10.59
C LEU A 8 -14.52 5.92 -9.54
N GLY A 9 -15.77 5.73 -9.96
CA GLY A 9 -16.84 5.23 -9.07
C GLY A 9 -16.59 3.80 -8.58
N GLU A 10 -16.02 2.93 -9.41
CA GLU A 10 -15.63 1.57 -9.03
C GLU A 10 -14.49 1.57 -8.01
N LYS A 11 -13.47 2.42 -8.21
CA LYS A 11 -12.35 2.58 -7.26
C LYS A 11 -12.80 3.15 -5.92
N GLN A 12 -13.76 4.08 -5.92
CA GLN A 12 -14.32 4.59 -4.67
C GLN A 12 -15.05 3.49 -3.90
N LYS A 13 -15.85 2.67 -4.58
CA LYS A 13 -16.52 1.51 -3.94
C LYS A 13 -15.53 0.48 -3.43
N GLU A 14 -14.42 0.27 -4.14
CA GLU A 14 -13.32 -0.57 -3.69
C GLU A 14 -12.71 -0.03 -2.39
N LEU A 15 -12.40 1.27 -2.33
CA LEU A 15 -11.91 1.92 -1.11
C LEU A 15 -12.89 1.76 0.06
N ASP A 16 -14.19 1.95 -0.17
CA ASP A 16 -15.20 1.81 0.87
C ASP A 16 -15.20 0.37 1.42
N SER A 17 -15.19 -0.63 0.55
CA SER A 17 -15.14 -2.06 0.92
C SER A 17 -13.85 -2.41 1.67
N LEU A 18 -12.70 -1.86 1.24
CA LEU A 18 -11.42 -2.07 1.91
C LEU A 18 -11.36 -1.40 3.28
N ASN A 19 -11.97 -0.23 3.45
CA ASN A 19 -12.05 0.45 4.75
C ASN A 19 -12.94 -0.32 5.74
N GLU A 20 -14.04 -0.92 5.27
CA GLU A 20 -14.84 -1.84 6.10
C GLU A 20 -14.02 -3.06 6.52
N ALA A 21 -13.31 -3.69 5.58
CA ALA A 21 -12.42 -4.81 5.89
C ALA A 21 -11.31 -4.42 6.88
N LEU A 22 -10.77 -3.20 6.77
CA LEU A 22 -9.76 -2.66 7.68
C LEU A 22 -10.33 -2.53 9.10
N ALA A 23 -11.53 -1.95 9.23
CA ALA A 23 -12.21 -1.82 10.52
C ALA A 23 -12.52 -3.17 11.15
N LEU A 24 -12.94 -4.16 10.35
CA LEU A 24 -13.17 -5.52 10.82
C LEU A 24 -11.88 -6.19 11.29
N ASN A 25 -10.81 -6.14 10.49
CA ASN A 25 -9.51 -6.71 10.86
C ASN A 25 -8.97 -6.09 12.15
N HIS A 26 -9.16 -4.77 12.33
CA HIS A 26 -8.83 -4.09 13.57
C HIS A 26 -9.67 -4.60 14.76
N ALA A 27 -10.99 -4.72 14.59
CA ALA A 27 -11.90 -5.17 15.65
C ALA A 27 -11.65 -6.63 16.10
N ILE A 28 -11.16 -7.49 15.21
CA ILE A 28 -10.80 -8.88 15.52
C ILE A 28 -9.30 -9.06 15.84
N GLU A 29 -8.55 -7.97 15.96
CA GLU A 29 -7.11 -7.94 16.24
C GLU A 29 -6.26 -8.75 15.22
N ASN A 30 -6.72 -8.85 13.98
CA ASN A 30 -5.99 -9.53 12.90
C ASN A 30 -5.05 -8.55 12.19
N SER A 31 -3.95 -8.20 12.86
CA SER A 31 -2.98 -7.24 12.34
C SER A 31 -2.31 -7.67 11.01
N ALA A 32 -2.12 -8.97 10.78
CA ALA A 32 -1.56 -9.45 9.52
C ALA A 32 -2.51 -9.16 8.33
N ALA A 33 -3.81 -9.41 8.51
CA ALA A 33 -4.82 -9.07 7.51
C ALA A 33 -5.00 -7.55 7.38
N GLU A 34 -4.91 -6.80 8.48
CA GLU A 34 -4.93 -5.33 8.48
C GLU A 34 -3.84 -4.74 7.56
N ALA A 35 -2.60 -5.24 7.68
CA ALA A 35 -1.50 -4.86 6.80
C ALA A 35 -1.75 -5.22 5.33
N GLY A 36 -2.36 -6.38 5.07
CA GLY A 36 -2.79 -6.78 3.72
C GLY A 36 -3.79 -5.79 3.12
N THR A 37 -4.81 -5.43 3.90
CA THR A 37 -5.84 -4.46 3.48
C THR A 37 -5.24 -3.08 3.22
N LEU A 38 -4.34 -2.60 4.07
CA LEU A 38 -3.64 -1.31 3.88
C LEU A 38 -2.82 -1.27 2.59
N ASN A 39 -2.17 -2.37 2.20
CA ASN A 39 -1.48 -2.47 0.91
C ASN A 39 -2.45 -2.38 -0.27
N SER A 40 -3.63 -2.99 -0.16
CA SER A 40 -4.67 -2.90 -1.20
C SER A 40 -5.20 -1.47 -1.33
N ILE A 41 -5.47 -0.80 -0.21
CA ILE A 41 -5.89 0.62 -0.17
C ILE A 41 -4.84 1.50 -0.87
N ALA A 42 -3.55 1.25 -0.59
CA ALA A 42 -2.48 1.96 -1.25
C ALA A 42 -2.48 1.76 -2.78
N GLY A 43 -2.68 0.53 -3.24
CA GLY A 43 -2.82 0.22 -4.66
C GLY A 43 -4.00 0.94 -5.32
N THR A 44 -5.15 1.00 -4.65
CA THR A 44 -6.33 1.72 -5.15
C THR A 44 -6.05 3.22 -5.26
N HIS A 45 -5.43 3.84 -4.24
CA HIS A 45 -5.01 5.25 -4.32
C HIS A 45 -4.03 5.52 -5.47
N LEU A 46 -3.05 4.64 -5.72
CA LEU A 46 -2.16 4.79 -6.89
C LEU A 46 -2.95 4.76 -8.20
N SER A 47 -3.91 3.86 -8.32
CA SER A 47 -4.75 3.76 -9.50
C SER A 47 -5.61 5.02 -9.71
N MET A 48 -5.93 5.76 -8.64
CA MET A 48 -6.67 7.02 -8.66
C MET A 48 -5.77 8.25 -8.93
N GLY A 49 -4.45 8.06 -9.00
CA GLY A 49 -3.51 9.18 -9.16
C GLY A 49 -3.21 9.90 -7.84
N GLU A 50 -3.33 9.19 -6.71
CA GLU A 50 -3.19 9.71 -5.35
C GLU A 50 -1.94 9.12 -4.65
N PRO A 51 -0.73 9.42 -5.14
CA PRO A 51 0.49 8.76 -4.69
C PRO A 51 0.83 9.03 -3.22
N GLN A 52 0.46 10.20 -2.67
CA GLN A 52 0.71 10.52 -1.27
C GLN A 52 -0.16 9.66 -0.32
N GLN A 53 -1.45 9.50 -0.62
CA GLN A 53 -2.36 8.64 0.15
C GLN A 53 -1.94 7.17 0.06
N ALA A 54 -1.39 6.75 -1.08
CA ALA A 54 -0.80 5.43 -1.23
C ALA A 54 0.42 5.24 -0.33
N LEU A 55 1.36 6.19 -0.30
CA LEU A 55 2.53 6.13 0.57
C LEU A 55 2.13 6.10 2.05
N ASP A 56 1.13 6.87 2.46
CA ASP A 56 0.64 6.86 3.84
C ASP A 56 0.08 5.48 4.24
N SER A 57 -0.66 4.84 3.33
CA SER A 57 -1.23 3.50 3.54
C SER A 57 -0.16 2.42 3.54
N TYR A 58 0.83 2.49 2.64
CA TYR A 58 1.99 1.60 2.65
C TYR A 58 2.82 1.73 3.92
N ASN A 59 3.04 2.94 4.43
CA ASN A 59 3.78 3.15 5.68
C ASN A 59 3.09 2.49 6.89
N LYS A 60 1.76 2.58 6.98
CA LYS A 60 0.98 1.88 8.02
C LYS A 60 1.12 0.36 7.89
N ALA A 61 1.02 -0.19 6.67
CA ALA A 61 1.21 -1.62 6.44
C ALA A 61 2.62 -2.08 6.83
N LEU A 62 3.64 -1.29 6.46
CA LEU A 62 5.04 -1.57 6.73
C LEU A 62 5.35 -1.63 8.23
N ASP A 63 4.78 -0.71 9.01
CA ASP A 63 4.92 -0.70 10.47
C ASP A 63 4.38 -2.00 11.10
N ILE A 64 3.20 -2.45 10.67
CA ILE A 64 2.62 -3.70 11.16
C ILE A 64 3.46 -4.90 10.73
N GLN A 65 3.86 -4.97 9.46
CA GLN A 65 4.68 -6.06 8.93
C GLN A 65 6.01 -6.18 9.68
N ARG A 66 6.66 -5.06 10.00
CA ARG A 66 7.88 -5.03 10.81
C ARG A 66 7.65 -5.54 12.23
N ARG A 67 6.59 -5.08 12.89
CA ARG A 67 6.21 -5.56 14.24
C ARG A 67 5.97 -7.06 14.27
N LEU A 68 5.30 -7.60 13.25
CA LEU A 68 4.98 -9.01 13.10
C LEU A 68 6.10 -9.84 12.44
N ARG A 69 7.20 -9.21 12.02
CA ARG A 69 8.32 -9.84 11.29
C ARG A 69 7.90 -10.56 9.99
N LEU A 70 6.91 -10.00 9.30
CA LEU A 70 6.42 -10.46 8.00
C LEU A 70 7.36 -10.02 6.87
N ARG A 71 8.52 -10.67 6.79
CA ARG A 71 9.62 -10.29 5.86
C ARG A 71 9.21 -10.30 4.38
N PRO A 72 8.51 -11.31 3.85
CA PRO A 72 8.11 -11.31 2.44
C PRO A 72 7.18 -10.15 2.10
N GLU A 73 6.22 -9.85 2.98
CA GLU A 73 5.27 -8.77 2.84
C GLU A 73 5.96 -7.41 2.98
N GLU A 74 6.88 -7.26 3.94
CA GLU A 74 7.72 -6.05 4.12
C GLU A 74 8.48 -5.72 2.83
N ALA A 75 9.16 -6.72 2.24
CA ALA A 75 9.92 -6.54 1.00
C ALA A 75 9.00 -6.16 -0.19
N LYS A 76 7.81 -6.75 -0.27
CA LYS A 76 6.83 -6.41 -1.31
C LYS A 76 6.36 -4.96 -1.17
N THR A 77 5.96 -4.55 0.03
CA THR A 77 5.50 -3.18 0.32
C THR A 77 6.59 -2.14 0.01
N LEU A 78 7.84 -2.39 0.41
CA LEU A 78 8.97 -1.50 0.09
C LEU A 78 9.21 -1.38 -1.42
N LYS A 79 9.14 -2.49 -2.16
CA LYS A 79 9.27 -2.48 -3.62
C LYS A 79 8.14 -1.67 -4.27
N ASP A 80 6.91 -1.81 -3.80
CA ASP A 80 5.77 -1.05 -4.33
C ASP A 80 5.91 0.45 -4.00
N MET A 81 6.33 0.82 -2.79
CA MET A 81 6.69 2.22 -2.42
C MET A 81 7.80 2.80 -3.30
N ALA A 82 8.82 2.01 -3.63
CA ALA A 82 9.89 2.46 -4.51
C ALA A 82 9.39 2.81 -5.92
N LEU A 83 8.38 2.10 -6.43
CA LEU A 83 7.71 2.43 -7.68
C LEU A 83 6.95 3.76 -7.57
N VAL A 84 6.32 4.04 -6.43
CA VAL A 84 5.65 5.34 -6.18
C VAL A 84 6.66 6.48 -6.16
N TYR A 85 7.77 6.33 -5.44
CA TYR A 85 8.82 7.36 -5.46
C TYR A 85 9.38 7.58 -6.87
N SER A 86 9.53 6.51 -7.66
CA SER A 86 9.97 6.63 -9.05
C SER A 86 8.95 7.37 -9.91
N SER A 87 7.64 7.16 -9.72
CA SER A 87 6.61 7.87 -10.49
C SER A 87 6.51 9.36 -10.10
N LEU A 88 6.87 9.69 -8.86
CA LEU A 88 7.00 11.06 -8.36
C LEU A 88 8.32 11.75 -8.75
N GLY A 89 9.26 11.04 -9.36
CA GLY A 89 10.58 11.57 -9.73
C GLY A 89 11.59 11.63 -8.57
N ASP A 90 11.26 11.10 -7.40
CA ASP A 90 12.19 10.99 -6.28
C ASP A 90 13.04 9.71 -6.38
N TYR A 91 13.98 9.73 -7.34
CA TYR A 91 14.84 8.59 -7.61
C TYR A 91 15.77 8.24 -6.44
N LYS A 92 16.10 9.21 -5.58
CA LYS A 92 16.93 8.95 -4.39
C LYS A 92 16.17 8.08 -3.39
N LEU A 93 14.92 8.46 -3.07
CA LEU A 93 14.08 7.65 -2.19
C LEU A 93 13.70 6.31 -2.83
N SER A 94 13.42 6.29 -4.14
CA SER A 94 13.14 5.04 -4.87
C SER A 94 14.30 4.03 -4.77
N LEU A 95 15.53 4.48 -5.01
CA LEU A 95 16.72 3.64 -4.93
C LEU A 95 16.97 3.15 -3.51
N ALA A 96 16.87 4.04 -2.52
CA ALA A 96 17.06 3.68 -1.11
C ALA A 96 16.03 2.63 -0.67
N THR A 97 14.76 2.83 -1.01
CA THR A 97 13.67 1.91 -0.65
C THR A 97 13.80 0.56 -1.36
N SER A 98 14.19 0.55 -2.64
CA SER A 98 14.47 -0.69 -3.39
C SER A 98 15.62 -1.50 -2.78
N LYS A 99 16.67 -0.83 -2.28
CA LYS A 99 17.79 -1.50 -1.60
C LYS A 99 17.33 -2.17 -0.31
N GLN A 100 16.53 -1.48 0.50
CA GLN A 100 15.94 -2.07 1.72
C GLN A 100 15.11 -3.32 1.39
N ALA A 101 14.29 -3.27 0.34
CA ALA A 101 13.50 -4.43 -0.11
C ALA A 101 14.39 -5.62 -0.51
N LEU A 102 15.53 -5.35 -1.15
CA LEU A 102 16.48 -6.39 -1.57
C LEU A 102 17.19 -7.01 -0.37
N GLU A 103 17.63 -6.19 0.60
CA GLU A 103 18.30 -6.65 1.82
C GLU A 103 17.45 -7.61 2.66
N ILE A 104 16.11 -7.50 2.60
CA ILE A 104 15.20 -8.41 3.30
C ILE A 104 15.08 -9.78 2.61
N ARG A 105 15.35 -9.85 1.29
CA ARG A 105 15.18 -11.08 0.49
C ARG A 105 16.41 -11.98 0.48
N ILE A 106 17.55 -11.50 0.99
CA ILE A 106 18.84 -12.20 1.04
C ILE A 106 19.03 -12.77 2.45
#